data_AF-A0A2H9Q763-F1
#
_entry.id   AF-A0A2H9Q763-F1
#
_cell.length_a   1.000
_cell.length_b   1.000
_cell.length_c   1.000
_cell.angle_alpha   90.00
_cell.angle_beta   90.00
_cell.angle_gamma   90.00
#
_symmetry.space_group_name_H-M   'P 1'
#
loop_
_entity.id
_entity.type
_entity.pdbx_description
1 polymer ?
#
loop_
_entity_poly.entity_id
_entity_poly.type
_entity_poly.pdbx_seq_one_letter_code
_entity_poly.pdbx_strand_id
1 'polypeptide(L)'
;MAEFEQPTIVEMTLPLKQGTSRIIRGIKLQGTPMLVDADSGSIYSPHRRGGRIFHEIKDGLFAAIRSKDHILQRYGVTPEGGGELESVEELEKRVTEINMALDRVRGDVPPETRAELEALATDLSRAINGFKAEAREQVSKAAPGIDSLGRKNIGASCARLVAARNRLLSRSEEIGRIHPLVAVHKLALLCERDRIKAVAAHALGGVKAVLSSVAFKPGGDTQAQCANTAKRIMQLRQAVSTVYVNPFLPLFSETGEHLDEAARLLADGNAEEAKWRLVSAASCMARVSRRLR
;
A
#
# COMPACT_ATOMS: atom_id res chain seq x y z
N MET A 1 0.51 -29.86 -8.45
CA MET A 1 0.91 -29.13 -7.21
C MET A 1 1.43 -27.79 -7.68
N ALA A 2 1.01 -26.67 -7.07
CA ALA A 2 1.62 -25.38 -7.38
C ALA A 2 3.00 -25.36 -6.72
N GLU A 3 4.06 -25.16 -7.51
CA GLU A 3 5.40 -24.93 -6.96
C GLU A 3 5.45 -23.52 -6.39
N PHE A 4 5.79 -23.39 -5.11
CA PHE A 4 6.02 -22.09 -4.49
C PHE A 4 7.46 -21.67 -4.79
N GLU A 5 7.64 -20.74 -5.74
CA GLU A 5 8.95 -20.15 -6.01
C GLU A 5 9.50 -19.46 -4.74
N GLN A 6 10.77 -19.71 -4.44
CA GLN A 6 11.43 -18.99 -3.35
C GLN A 6 11.64 -17.53 -3.75
N PRO A 7 11.28 -16.58 -2.88
CA PRO A 7 11.51 -15.17 -3.19
C PRO A 7 13.00 -14.87 -3.28
N THR A 8 13.40 -14.12 -4.31
CA THR A 8 14.75 -13.57 -4.40
C THR A 8 14.95 -12.49 -3.34
N ILE A 9 15.87 -12.74 -2.41
CA ILE A 9 16.26 -11.77 -1.38
C ILE A 9 17.39 -10.91 -1.94
N VAL A 10 17.23 -9.59 -1.90
CA VAL A 10 18.23 -8.63 -2.37
C VAL A 10 18.59 -7.68 -1.24
N GLU A 11 19.89 -7.54 -0.96
CA GLU A 11 20.38 -6.55 -0.01
C GLU A 11 20.40 -5.17 -0.67
N MET A 12 19.82 -4.16 0.00
CA MET A 12 19.71 -2.82 -0.56
C MET A 12 19.69 -1.73 0.50
N THR A 13 20.33 -0.61 0.19
CA THR A 13 20.30 0.61 1.01
C THR A 13 19.12 1.48 0.61
N LEU A 14 18.13 1.60 1.49
CA LEU A 14 16.92 2.39 1.24
C LEU A 14 16.99 3.76 1.93
N PRO A 15 16.83 4.86 1.17
CA PRO A 15 16.63 6.18 1.76
C PRO A 15 15.23 6.25 2.39
N LEU A 16 15.17 6.64 3.65
CA LEU A 16 13.94 6.80 4.42
C LEU A 16 13.48 8.25 4.42
N LYS A 17 12.18 8.45 4.63
CA LYS A 17 11.55 9.78 4.67
C LYS A 17 12.17 10.71 5.73
N GLN A 18 12.82 10.17 6.75
CA GLN A 18 13.49 10.92 7.83
C GLN A 18 14.92 11.37 7.49
N GLY A 19 15.39 11.17 6.25
CA GLY A 19 16.75 11.51 5.83
C GLY A 19 17.82 10.50 6.25
N THR A 20 17.42 9.42 6.92
CA THR A 20 18.26 8.27 7.24
C THR A 20 18.26 7.26 6.11
N SER A 21 19.24 6.38 6.07
CA SER A 21 19.26 5.22 5.16
C SER A 21 19.31 3.94 5.97
N ARG A 22 18.70 2.87 5.46
CA ARG A 22 18.70 1.55 6.11
C ARG A 22 19.08 0.48 5.10
N ILE A 23 20.03 -0.37 5.45
CA ILE A 23 20.31 -1.59 4.71
C ILE A 23 19.23 -2.61 5.09
N ILE A 24 18.55 -3.16 4.11
CA ILE A 24 17.55 -4.21 4.31
C ILE A 24 17.84 -5.40 3.42
N ARG A 25 17.39 -6.58 3.86
CA ARG A 25 17.26 -7.78 3.03
C ARG A 25 15.86 -7.79 2.45
N GLY A 26 15.69 -7.14 1.31
CA GLY A 26 14.40 -6.87 0.70
C GLY A 26 13.91 -8.00 -0.21
N ILE A 27 12.64 -8.35 -0.06
CA ILE A 27 11.88 -9.20 -0.99
C ILE A 27 10.93 -8.30 -1.76
N LYS A 28 10.99 -8.35 -3.09
CA LYS A 28 10.10 -7.55 -3.95
C LYS A 28 8.71 -8.17 -3.99
N LEU A 29 7.68 -7.37 -3.68
CA LEU A 29 6.30 -7.79 -3.90
C LEU A 29 6.01 -7.83 -5.39
N GLN A 30 5.54 -8.99 -5.87
CA GLN A 30 5.31 -9.24 -7.29
C GLN A 30 4.40 -8.16 -7.92
N GLY A 31 4.80 -7.69 -9.10
CA GLY A 31 4.06 -6.65 -9.84
C GLY A 31 4.14 -5.24 -9.22
N THR A 32 4.98 -5.02 -8.21
CA THR A 32 5.09 -3.70 -7.55
C THR A 32 6.54 -3.30 -7.29
N PRO A 33 6.80 -2.00 -7.05
CA PRO A 33 8.08 -1.53 -6.54
C PRO A 33 8.17 -1.59 -5.00
N MET A 34 7.21 -2.22 -4.31
CA MET A 34 7.24 -2.36 -2.85
C MET A 34 8.17 -3.50 -2.42
N LEU A 35 8.76 -3.32 -1.25
CA LEU A 35 9.71 -4.28 -0.68
C LEU A 35 9.23 -4.73 0.70
N VAL A 36 9.48 -5.99 1.03
CA VAL A 36 9.30 -6.55 2.36
C VAL A 36 10.67 -6.80 2.93
N ASP A 37 10.96 -6.25 4.10
CA ASP A 37 12.18 -6.58 4.82
C ASP A 37 12.05 -7.98 5.41
N ALA A 38 12.92 -8.90 5.00
CA ALA A 38 12.88 -10.30 5.39
C ALA A 38 13.08 -10.50 6.90
N ASP A 39 13.77 -9.58 7.56
CA ASP A 39 14.10 -9.69 8.99
C ASP A 39 12.98 -9.10 9.85
N SER A 40 12.42 -7.95 9.45
CA SER A 40 11.39 -7.26 10.23
C SER A 40 9.97 -7.57 9.80
N GLY A 41 9.74 -8.03 8.57
CA GLY A 41 8.42 -8.20 7.95
C GLY A 41 7.71 -6.89 7.60
N SER A 42 8.37 -5.75 7.75
CA SER A 42 7.82 -4.44 7.40
C SER A 42 7.79 -4.21 5.90
N ILE A 43 6.79 -3.46 5.42
CA ILE A 43 6.62 -3.15 4.01
C ILE A 43 7.12 -1.73 3.74
N TYR A 44 8.02 -1.60 2.77
CA TYR A 44 8.58 -0.34 2.30
C TYR A 44 7.87 0.05 1.02
N SER A 45 7.07 1.12 1.11
CA SER A 45 6.41 1.72 -0.05
C SER A 45 7.27 2.86 -0.61
N PRO A 46 7.56 2.90 -1.92
CA PRO A 46 8.26 4.03 -2.50
C PRO A 46 7.34 5.25 -2.62
N HIS A 47 7.90 6.42 -2.33
CA HIS A 47 7.28 7.73 -2.42
C HIS A 47 8.24 8.71 -3.09
N ARG A 48 7.74 9.52 -4.03
CA ARG A 48 8.52 10.62 -4.62
C ARG A 48 8.24 11.93 -3.90
N ARG A 49 9.29 12.66 -3.57
CA ARG A 49 9.20 14.05 -3.06
C ARG A 49 10.39 14.85 -3.60
N GLY A 50 10.12 15.92 -4.34
CA GLY A 50 11.17 16.80 -4.89
C GLY A 50 12.18 16.08 -5.80
N GLY A 51 11.71 15.20 -6.69
CA GLY A 51 12.56 14.44 -7.61
C GLY A 51 13.34 13.26 -6.98
N ARG A 52 13.33 13.12 -5.65
CA ARG A 52 13.97 12.01 -4.94
C ARG A 52 12.94 10.93 -4.55
N ILE A 53 13.38 9.68 -4.55
CA ILE A 53 12.59 8.53 -4.07
C ILE A 53 12.97 8.27 -2.61
N PHE A 54 11.97 8.20 -1.74
CA PHE A 54 12.09 7.81 -0.34
C PHE A 54 11.17 6.62 -0.08
N HIS A 55 11.47 5.84 0.96
CA HIS A 55 10.61 4.74 1.37
C HIS A 55 9.88 5.09 2.65
N GLU A 56 8.56 4.88 2.64
CA GLU A 56 7.72 4.91 3.83
C GLU A 56 7.59 3.49 4.39
N ILE A 57 7.90 3.35 5.68
CA ILE A 57 7.81 2.09 6.39
C ILE A 57 6.37 1.90 6.86
N LYS A 58 5.82 0.71 6.61
CA LYS A 58 4.53 0.26 7.11
C LYS A 58 4.73 -0.96 7.98
N ASP A 59 4.04 -1.01 9.13
CA ASP A 59 4.10 -2.08 10.12
C ASP A 59 3.38 -3.36 9.65
N GLY A 60 3.75 -3.87 8.48
CA GLY A 60 3.20 -5.06 7.86
C GLY A 60 2.03 -4.82 6.89
N LEU A 61 1.39 -5.92 6.53
CA LEU A 61 0.44 -6.02 5.41
C LEU A 61 -0.80 -5.15 5.60
N PHE A 62 -1.45 -5.24 6.75
CA PHE A 62 -2.69 -4.51 7.01
C PHE A 62 -2.46 -2.99 7.14
N ALA A 63 -1.32 -2.57 7.68
CA ALA A 63 -0.95 -1.16 7.72
C ALA A 63 -0.71 -0.61 6.30
N ALA A 64 -0.05 -1.39 5.44
CA ALA A 64 0.13 -1.03 4.03
C ALA A 64 -1.21 -0.94 3.28
N ILE A 65 -2.11 -1.92 3.44
CA ILE A 65 -3.44 -1.91 2.80
C ILE A 65 -4.24 -0.68 3.23
N ARG A 66 -4.38 -0.44 4.54
CA ARG A 66 -5.10 0.74 5.07
C ARG A 66 -4.51 2.05 4.57
N SER A 67 -3.19 2.12 4.46
CA SER A 67 -2.52 3.29 3.90
C SER A 67 -2.89 3.53 2.43
N LYS A 68 -3.06 2.48 1.62
CA LYS A 68 -3.53 2.64 0.23
C LYS A 68 -5.01 3.00 0.19
N ASP A 69 -5.84 2.40 1.03
CA ASP A 69 -7.27 2.75 1.15
C ASP A 69 -7.45 4.24 1.43
N HIS A 70 -6.75 4.76 2.43
CA HIS A 70 -6.83 6.17 2.78
C HIS A 70 -6.35 7.09 1.64
N ILE A 71 -5.34 6.69 0.87
CA ILE A 71 -4.90 7.46 -0.31
C ILE A 71 -5.96 7.44 -1.41
N LEU A 72 -6.55 6.27 -1.69
CA LEU A 72 -7.60 6.13 -2.72
C LEU A 72 -8.87 6.91 -2.34
N GLN A 73 -9.29 6.81 -1.07
CA GLN A 73 -10.41 7.58 -0.53
C GLN A 73 -10.15 9.09 -0.67
N ARG A 74 -8.95 9.55 -0.31
CA ARG A 74 -8.58 10.97 -0.44
C ARG A 74 -8.68 11.44 -1.90
N TYR A 75 -8.30 10.62 -2.87
CA TYR A 75 -8.38 11.01 -4.28
C TYR A 75 -9.80 10.98 -4.87
N GLY A 76 -10.77 10.36 -4.18
CA GLY A 76 -12.18 10.55 -4.53
C GLY A 76 -12.71 9.63 -5.62
N VAL A 77 -12.22 8.39 -5.70
CA VAL A 77 -12.87 7.36 -6.53
C VAL A 77 -13.65 6.41 -5.63
N THR A 78 -14.51 6.98 -4.78
CA THR A 78 -15.49 6.25 -3.98
C THR A 78 -16.88 6.48 -4.58
N PRO A 79 -17.78 5.48 -4.54
CA PRO A 79 -19.15 5.64 -5.06
C PRO A 79 -19.96 6.77 -4.38
N GLU A 80 -19.53 7.19 -3.20
CA GLU A 80 -20.24 8.15 -2.32
C GLU A 80 -19.87 9.63 -2.60
N GLY A 81 -18.94 9.90 -3.55
CA GLY A 81 -18.44 11.25 -3.81
C GLY A 81 -17.54 11.82 -2.69
N GLY A 82 -17.05 13.05 -2.87
CA GLY A 82 -16.42 13.86 -1.83
C GLY A 82 -14.89 13.85 -1.73
N GLY A 83 -14.15 13.46 -2.78
CA GLY A 83 -12.69 13.44 -2.73
C GLY A 83 -11.97 14.60 -3.42
N GLU A 84 -10.63 14.55 -3.40
CA GLU A 84 -9.79 15.63 -3.90
C GLU A 84 -10.02 15.92 -5.39
N LEU A 85 -10.27 14.89 -6.21
CA LEU A 85 -10.52 15.07 -7.64
C LEU A 85 -11.77 15.91 -7.89
N GLU A 86 -12.90 15.53 -7.31
CA GLU A 86 -14.16 16.27 -7.42
C GLU A 86 -14.02 17.71 -6.90
N SER A 87 -13.34 17.89 -5.76
CA SER A 87 -13.02 19.23 -5.24
C SER A 87 -12.17 20.06 -6.21
N VAL A 88 -11.22 19.45 -6.92
CA VAL A 88 -10.40 20.15 -7.93
C VAL A 88 -11.25 20.53 -9.14
N GLU A 89 -12.11 19.63 -9.62
CA GLU A 89 -13.00 19.85 -10.76
C GLU A 89 -14.02 20.96 -10.46
N GLU A 90 -14.60 20.99 -9.26
CA GLU A 90 -15.51 22.04 -8.83
C GLU A 90 -14.82 23.41 -8.80
N LEU A 91 -13.59 23.47 -8.27
CA LEU A 91 -12.78 24.69 -8.25
C LEU A 91 -12.41 25.13 -9.67
N GLU A 92 -12.08 24.20 -10.57
CA GLU A 92 -11.81 24.50 -11.98
C GLU A 92 -13.03 25.12 -12.67
N LYS A 93 -14.21 24.54 -12.44
CA LYS A 93 -15.48 25.04 -12.97
C LYS A 93 -15.74 26.47 -12.48
N ARG A 94 -15.61 26.73 -11.18
CA ARG A 94 -15.76 28.07 -10.58
C ARG A 94 -14.78 29.09 -11.17
N VAL A 95 -13.50 28.72 -11.32
CA VAL A 95 -12.50 29.59 -11.99
C VAL A 95 -12.94 29.93 -13.41
N THR A 96 -13.47 28.95 -14.15
CA THR A 96 -13.91 29.11 -15.53
C THR A 96 -15.11 30.04 -15.63
N GLU A 97 -16.11 29.87 -14.77
CA GLU A 97 -17.30 30.72 -14.70
C GLU A 97 -16.94 32.18 -14.39
N ILE A 98 -16.09 32.41 -13.38
CA ILE A 98 -15.61 33.75 -13.03
C ILE A 98 -14.83 34.38 -14.19
N ASN A 99 -13.96 33.62 -14.86
CA ASN A 99 -13.20 34.11 -16.01
C ASN A 99 -14.11 34.51 -17.17
N MET A 100 -15.14 33.71 -17.47
CA MET A 100 -16.13 34.04 -18.49
C MET A 100 -16.98 35.27 -18.14
N ALA A 101 -17.29 35.47 -16.85
CA ALA A 101 -17.97 36.67 -16.38
C ALA A 101 -17.09 37.91 -16.55
N LEU A 102 -15.81 37.84 -16.16
CA LEU A 102 -14.86 38.93 -16.30
C LEU A 102 -14.59 39.34 -17.75
N ASP A 103 -14.52 38.38 -18.67
CA ASP A 103 -14.27 38.65 -20.10
C ASP A 103 -15.37 39.52 -20.74
N ARG A 104 -16.56 39.53 -20.14
CA ARG A 104 -17.71 40.35 -20.59
C ARG A 104 -17.72 41.76 -20.00
N VAL A 105 -16.86 42.04 -19.02
CA VAL A 105 -16.82 43.32 -18.32
C VAL A 105 -15.80 44.26 -19.01
N ARG A 106 -16.17 45.53 -19.14
CA ARG A 106 -15.23 46.60 -19.56
C ARG A 106 -14.90 47.46 -18.34
N GLY A 107 -13.62 47.62 -18.03
CA GLY A 107 -13.16 48.52 -16.96
C GLY A 107 -12.61 47.80 -15.73
N ASP A 108 -13.34 47.85 -14.61
CA ASP A 108 -12.89 47.31 -13.32
C ASP A 108 -13.57 45.96 -12.99
N VAL A 109 -12.98 45.19 -12.08
CA VAL A 109 -13.58 43.95 -11.57
C VAL A 109 -14.83 44.30 -10.73
N PRO A 110 -16.02 43.75 -11.06
CA PRO A 110 -17.23 44.03 -10.30
C PRO A 110 -17.09 43.59 -8.82
N PRO A 111 -17.72 44.31 -7.87
CA PRO A 111 -17.65 43.96 -6.45
C PRO A 111 -18.07 42.52 -6.13
N GLU A 112 -19.13 42.03 -6.79
CA GLU A 112 -19.61 40.65 -6.66
C GLU A 112 -18.56 39.64 -7.13
N THR A 113 -17.91 39.89 -8.27
CA THR A 113 -16.85 39.04 -8.81
C THR A 113 -15.60 39.08 -7.92
N ARG A 114 -15.29 40.23 -7.32
CA ARG A 114 -14.19 40.35 -6.35
C ARG A 114 -14.46 39.51 -5.11
N ALA A 115 -15.68 39.57 -4.57
CA ALA A 115 -16.08 38.75 -3.43
C ALA A 115 -16.01 37.23 -3.75
N GLU A 116 -16.43 36.82 -4.95
CA GLU A 116 -16.30 35.43 -5.40
C GLU A 116 -14.84 34.98 -5.54
N LEU A 117 -13.95 35.84 -6.05
CA LEU A 117 -12.51 35.55 -6.14
C LEU A 117 -11.87 35.41 -4.74
N GLU A 118 -12.28 36.23 -3.78
CA GLU A 118 -11.83 36.13 -2.38
C GLU A 118 -12.33 34.85 -1.70
N ALA A 119 -13.60 34.49 -1.94
CA ALA A 119 -14.16 33.22 -1.48
C ALA A 119 -13.42 32.02 -2.09
N LEU A 120 -13.16 32.05 -3.40
CA LEU A 120 -12.40 31.02 -4.10
C LEU A 120 -10.96 30.90 -3.58
N ALA A 121 -10.29 32.02 -3.31
CA ALA A 121 -8.97 32.02 -2.70
C ALA A 121 -8.98 31.42 -1.28
N THR A 122 -10.07 31.63 -0.53
CA THR A 122 -10.29 31.02 0.78
C THR A 122 -10.49 29.51 0.67
N ASP A 123 -11.27 29.05 -0.30
CA ASP A 123 -11.46 27.61 -0.53
C ASP A 123 -10.16 26.93 -0.95
N LEU A 124 -9.36 27.58 -1.80
CA LEU A 124 -8.02 27.11 -2.18
C LEU A 124 -7.02 27.14 -1.00
N SER A 125 -7.24 27.99 0.00
CA SER A 125 -6.34 28.11 1.18
C SER A 125 -6.37 26.89 2.09
N ARG A 126 -7.46 26.10 2.06
CA ARG A 126 -7.60 24.87 2.85
C ARG A 126 -6.76 23.71 2.31
N ALA A 127 -6.05 23.90 1.21
CA ALA A 127 -5.28 22.86 0.54
C ALA A 127 -3.79 22.87 0.88
N ILE A 128 -3.24 21.67 1.14
CA ILE A 128 -1.82 21.45 1.45
C ILE A 128 -0.98 21.27 0.16
N ASN A 129 -1.62 21.02 -1.00
CA ASN A 129 -0.90 20.69 -2.23
C ASN A 129 -0.37 21.93 -2.98
N GLY A 130 0.77 21.79 -3.65
CA GLY A 130 1.47 22.89 -4.33
C GLY A 130 0.66 23.51 -5.47
N PHE A 131 -0.07 22.71 -6.25
CA PHE A 131 -0.89 23.19 -7.36
C PHE A 131 -2.05 24.08 -6.90
N LYS A 132 -2.76 23.72 -5.82
CA LYS A 132 -3.82 24.54 -5.21
C LYS A 132 -3.24 25.80 -4.56
N ALA A 133 -2.03 25.73 -3.99
CA ALA A 133 -1.33 26.91 -3.46
C ALA A 133 -0.94 27.89 -4.59
N GLU A 134 -0.41 27.39 -5.70
CA GLU A 134 -0.11 28.21 -6.89
C GLU A 134 -1.39 28.78 -7.50
N ALA A 135 -2.46 27.98 -7.60
CA ALA A 135 -3.76 28.46 -8.07
C ALA A 135 -4.31 29.57 -7.17
N ARG A 136 -4.21 29.41 -5.84
CA ARG A 136 -4.58 30.45 -4.87
C ARG A 136 -3.83 31.74 -5.13
N GLU A 137 -2.51 31.66 -5.32
CA GLU A 137 -1.69 32.85 -5.57
C GLU A 137 -2.17 33.61 -6.81
N GLN A 138 -2.51 32.89 -7.88
CA GLN A 138 -3.07 33.50 -9.09
C GLN A 138 -4.45 34.12 -8.86
N VAL A 139 -5.35 33.43 -8.15
CA VAL A 139 -6.69 33.93 -7.82
C VAL A 139 -6.61 35.18 -6.93
N SER A 140 -5.78 35.16 -5.89
CA SER A 140 -5.57 36.33 -5.01
C SER A 140 -4.98 37.51 -5.76
N LYS A 141 -4.12 37.28 -6.77
CA LYS A 141 -3.63 38.33 -7.65
C LYS A 141 -4.69 38.82 -8.64
N ALA A 142 -5.68 38.00 -9.01
CA ALA A 142 -6.74 38.42 -9.93
C ALA A 142 -7.77 39.37 -9.27
N ALA A 143 -8.06 39.19 -7.97
CA ALA A 143 -9.09 39.93 -7.24
C ALA A 143 -8.97 41.47 -7.24
N PRO A 144 -7.77 42.07 -7.12
CA PRO A 144 -7.61 43.52 -7.18
C PRO A 144 -7.91 44.14 -8.54
N GLY A 145 -7.93 43.37 -9.64
CA GLY A 145 -8.10 43.91 -10.99
C GLY A 145 -6.91 44.75 -11.50
N ILE A 146 -5.75 44.66 -10.82
CA ILE A 146 -4.59 45.53 -11.04
C ILE A 146 -3.41 44.71 -11.61
N ASP A 147 -2.75 45.23 -12.64
CA ASP A 147 -1.54 44.64 -13.22
C ASP A 147 -0.28 44.88 -12.36
N SER A 148 0.87 44.35 -12.81
CA SER A 148 2.15 44.53 -12.09
C SER A 148 2.64 45.98 -12.05
N LEU A 149 2.05 46.88 -12.85
CA LEU A 149 2.38 48.30 -12.92
C LEU A 149 1.38 49.18 -12.14
N GLY A 150 0.44 48.58 -11.42
CA GLY A 150 -0.55 49.31 -10.63
C GLY A 150 -1.76 49.80 -11.43
N ARG A 151 -1.91 49.39 -12.70
CA ARG A 151 -3.00 49.85 -13.58
C ARG A 151 -4.17 48.86 -13.56
N LYS A 152 -5.40 49.37 -13.68
CA LYS A 152 -6.59 48.53 -13.85
C LYS A 152 -6.52 47.79 -15.19
N ASN A 153 -6.55 46.46 -15.15
CA ASN A 153 -6.34 45.62 -16.33
C ASN A 153 -7.08 44.28 -16.18
N ILE A 154 -8.30 44.20 -16.71
CA ILE A 154 -9.11 42.97 -16.72
C ILE A 154 -8.40 41.85 -17.47
N GLY A 155 -7.71 42.16 -18.58
CA GLY A 155 -6.95 41.16 -19.34
C GLY A 155 -5.89 40.46 -18.49
N ALA A 156 -5.23 41.20 -17.59
CA ALA A 156 -4.28 40.62 -16.64
C ALA A 156 -4.97 39.70 -15.60
N SER A 157 -6.17 40.07 -15.11
CA SER A 157 -6.96 39.21 -14.23
C SER A 157 -7.42 37.93 -14.94
N CYS A 158 -7.92 38.02 -16.18
CA CYS A 158 -8.30 36.85 -16.97
C CYS A 158 -7.10 35.91 -17.21
N ALA A 159 -5.94 36.47 -17.57
CA ALA A 159 -4.72 35.67 -17.75
C ALA A 159 -4.30 34.94 -16.46
N ARG A 160 -4.46 35.56 -15.29
CA ARG A 160 -4.20 34.92 -13.99
C ARG A 160 -5.20 33.80 -13.69
N LEU A 161 -6.48 33.98 -14.02
CA LEU A 161 -7.48 32.92 -13.86
C LEU A 161 -7.25 31.74 -14.79
N VAL A 162 -6.84 31.99 -16.04
CA VAL A 162 -6.39 30.93 -16.95
C VAL A 162 -5.19 30.18 -16.35
N ALA A 163 -4.22 30.90 -15.78
CA ALA A 163 -3.09 30.27 -15.10
C ALA A 163 -3.54 29.44 -13.89
N ALA A 164 -4.45 29.94 -13.05
CA ALA A 164 -5.02 29.20 -11.92
C ALA A 164 -5.71 27.91 -12.37
N ARG A 165 -6.54 28.00 -13.42
CA ARG A 165 -7.22 26.86 -14.04
C ARG A 165 -6.22 25.81 -14.51
N ASN A 166 -5.17 26.22 -15.21
CA ASN A 166 -4.13 25.30 -15.70
C ASN A 166 -3.42 24.55 -14.56
N ARG A 167 -3.25 25.19 -13.39
CA ARG A 167 -2.70 24.51 -12.19
C ARG A 167 -3.66 23.48 -11.61
N LEU A 168 -4.96 23.79 -11.56
CA LEU A 168 -5.99 22.84 -11.13
C LEU A 168 -6.11 21.65 -12.09
N LEU A 169 -6.10 21.89 -13.40
CA LEU A 169 -6.04 20.86 -14.43
C LEU A 169 -4.81 19.96 -14.27
N SER A 170 -3.63 20.56 -14.08
CA SER A 170 -2.38 19.81 -13.85
C SER A 170 -2.50 18.89 -12.61
N ARG A 171 -3.21 19.33 -11.57
CA ARG A 171 -3.47 18.52 -10.38
C ARG A 171 -4.44 17.38 -10.67
N SER A 172 -5.52 17.63 -11.42
CA SER A 172 -6.47 16.59 -11.86
C SER A 172 -5.74 15.51 -12.67
N GLU A 173 -4.93 15.90 -13.64
CA GLU A 173 -4.10 14.98 -14.44
C GLU A 173 -3.07 14.21 -13.59
N GLU A 174 -2.47 14.85 -12.59
CA GLU A 174 -1.59 14.18 -11.65
C GLU A 174 -2.35 13.12 -10.83
N ILE A 175 -3.54 13.45 -10.31
CA ILE A 175 -4.39 12.50 -9.61
C ILE A 175 -4.77 11.33 -10.54
N GLY A 176 -5.17 11.62 -11.78
CA GLY A 176 -5.50 10.61 -12.80
C GLY A 176 -4.35 9.66 -13.12
N ARG A 177 -3.09 10.12 -13.02
CA ARG A 177 -1.90 9.27 -13.18
C ARG A 177 -1.54 8.47 -11.93
N ILE A 178 -1.66 9.07 -10.74
CA ILE A 178 -1.28 8.43 -9.47
C ILE A 178 -2.32 7.40 -9.03
N HIS A 179 -3.60 7.71 -9.18
CA HIS A 179 -4.70 6.90 -8.65
C HIS A 179 -4.65 5.43 -9.13
N PRO A 180 -4.53 5.12 -10.44
CA PRO A 180 -4.43 3.74 -10.92
C PRO A 180 -3.23 3.00 -10.34
N LEU A 181 -2.08 3.67 -10.17
CA LEU A 181 -0.88 3.07 -9.58
C LEU A 181 -1.10 2.67 -8.11
N VAL A 182 -1.77 3.54 -7.34
CA VAL A 182 -2.12 3.23 -5.95
C VAL A 182 -3.10 2.05 -5.89
N ALA A 183 -4.06 1.98 -6.81
CA ALA A 183 -5.02 0.88 -6.90
C ALA A 183 -4.35 -0.46 -7.22
N VAL A 184 -3.41 -0.48 -8.18
CA VAL A 184 -2.62 -1.68 -8.51
C VAL A 184 -1.76 -2.12 -7.32
N HIS A 185 -1.12 -1.19 -6.62
CA HIS A 185 -0.36 -1.51 -5.41
C HIS A 185 -1.25 -2.11 -4.31
N LYS A 186 -2.47 -1.59 -4.12
CA LYS A 186 -3.46 -2.19 -3.20
C LYS A 186 -3.81 -3.61 -3.63
N LEU A 187 -4.08 -3.83 -4.92
CA LEU A 187 -4.41 -5.15 -5.45
C LEU A 187 -3.30 -6.17 -5.16
N ALA A 188 -2.04 -5.80 -5.39
CA ALA A 188 -0.91 -6.68 -5.08
C ALA A 188 -0.82 -7.04 -3.58
N LEU A 189 -1.10 -6.09 -2.68
CA LEU A 189 -1.16 -6.38 -1.24
C LEU A 189 -2.32 -7.33 -0.88
N LEU A 190 -3.46 -7.19 -1.55
CA LEU A 190 -4.59 -8.11 -1.39
C LEU A 190 -4.26 -9.51 -1.93
N CYS A 191 -3.61 -9.61 -3.10
CA CYS A 191 -3.12 -10.87 -3.63
C CYS A 191 -2.12 -11.53 -2.67
N GLU A 192 -1.22 -10.75 -2.05
CA GLU A 192 -0.30 -11.29 -1.04
C GLU A 192 -1.04 -11.80 0.20
N ARG A 193 -2.06 -11.06 0.68
CA ARG A 193 -2.93 -11.53 1.77
C ARG A 193 -3.58 -12.88 1.42
N ASP A 194 -4.12 -12.99 0.21
CA ASP A 194 -4.82 -14.20 -0.24
C ASP A 194 -3.84 -15.37 -0.46
N ARG A 195 -2.61 -15.08 -0.92
CA ARG A 195 -1.51 -16.05 -0.97
C ARG A 195 -1.16 -16.57 0.42
N ILE A 196 -0.96 -15.70 1.41
CA ILE A 196 -0.69 -16.10 2.80
C ILE A 196 -1.81 -16.99 3.34
N LYS A 197 -3.08 -16.64 3.03
CA LYS A 197 -4.24 -17.46 3.39
C LYS A 197 -4.17 -18.86 2.77
N ALA A 198 -3.82 -18.96 1.49
CA ALA A 198 -3.67 -20.23 0.79
C ALA A 198 -2.52 -21.07 1.39
N VAL A 199 -1.36 -20.46 1.68
CA VAL A 199 -0.23 -21.16 2.33
C VAL A 199 -0.63 -21.66 3.72
N ALA A 200 -1.29 -20.83 4.54
CA ALA A 200 -1.74 -21.23 5.87
C ALA A 200 -2.75 -22.39 5.83
N ALA A 201 -3.70 -22.35 4.90
CA ALA A 201 -4.66 -23.43 4.68
C ALA A 201 -3.98 -24.72 4.22
N HIS A 202 -3.03 -24.61 3.28
CA HIS A 202 -2.24 -25.74 2.79
C HIS A 202 -1.41 -26.38 3.92
N ALA A 203 -0.68 -25.57 4.68
CA ALA A 203 0.12 -26.03 5.82
C ALA A 203 -0.77 -26.73 6.88
N LEU A 204 -1.90 -26.11 7.25
CA LEU A 204 -2.84 -26.70 8.21
C LEU A 204 -3.43 -28.02 7.72
N GLY A 205 -3.85 -28.09 6.46
CA GLY A 205 -4.36 -29.32 5.85
C GLY A 205 -3.29 -30.41 5.76
N GLY A 206 -2.07 -30.04 5.38
CA GLY A 206 -0.91 -30.93 5.32
C GLY A 206 -0.53 -31.51 6.67
N VAL A 207 -0.48 -30.69 7.71
CA VAL A 207 -0.21 -31.15 9.09
C VAL A 207 -1.28 -32.14 9.56
N LYS A 208 -2.57 -31.88 9.30
CA LYS A 208 -3.66 -32.82 9.61
C LYS A 208 -3.51 -34.15 8.87
N ALA A 209 -3.12 -34.11 7.60
CA ALA A 209 -2.88 -35.32 6.81
C ALA A 209 -1.67 -36.12 7.33
N VAL A 210 -0.60 -35.42 7.75
CA VAL A 210 0.58 -36.03 8.38
C VAL A 210 0.22 -36.69 9.71
N LEU A 211 -0.53 -36.01 10.58
CA LEU A 211 -1.01 -36.55 11.86
C LEU A 211 -1.90 -37.79 11.68
N SER A 212 -2.59 -37.91 10.54
CA SER A 212 -3.44 -39.06 10.21
C SER A 212 -2.68 -40.20 9.52
N SER A 213 -1.38 -40.04 9.27
CA SER A 213 -0.56 -41.04 8.59
C SER A 213 -0.30 -42.27 9.45
N VAL A 214 0.12 -43.36 8.80
CA VAL A 214 0.41 -44.63 9.47
C VAL A 214 1.54 -44.49 10.51
N ALA A 215 2.48 -43.57 10.31
CA ALA A 215 3.61 -43.33 11.21
C ALA A 215 3.21 -42.92 12.65
N PHE A 216 1.96 -42.45 12.84
CA PHE A 216 1.44 -42.09 14.16
C PHE A 216 0.37 -43.06 14.68
N LYS A 217 0.20 -44.22 14.02
CA LYS A 217 -0.71 -45.28 14.47
C LYS A 217 0.08 -46.32 15.27
N PRO A 218 -0.57 -47.03 16.23
CA PRO A 218 0.08 -48.11 16.96
C PRO A 218 0.67 -49.16 16.00
N GLY A 219 1.96 -49.46 16.14
CA GLY A 219 2.69 -50.44 15.30
C GLY A 219 2.97 -49.97 13.85
N GLY A 220 2.73 -48.70 13.54
CA GLY A 220 3.02 -48.10 12.23
C GLY A 220 4.31 -47.26 12.18
N ASP A 221 5.16 -47.39 13.18
CA ASP A 221 6.41 -46.64 13.39
C ASP A 221 7.62 -47.28 12.70
N THR A 222 7.41 -47.93 11.55
CA THR A 222 8.53 -48.47 10.79
C THR A 222 9.44 -47.34 10.31
N GLN A 223 10.76 -47.56 10.35
CA GLN A 223 11.76 -46.56 9.97
C GLN A 223 11.50 -45.96 8.57
N ALA A 224 11.06 -46.77 7.60
CA ALA A 224 10.70 -46.32 6.26
C ALA A 224 9.47 -45.41 6.24
N GLN A 225 8.45 -45.69 7.04
CA GLN A 225 7.25 -44.85 7.16
C GLN A 225 7.57 -43.52 7.86
N CYS A 226 8.36 -43.56 8.92
CA CYS A 226 8.84 -42.35 9.60
C CYS A 226 9.66 -41.46 8.66
N ALA A 227 10.59 -42.03 7.88
CA ALA A 227 11.39 -41.29 6.90
C ALA A 227 10.53 -40.64 5.80
N ASN A 228 9.52 -41.34 5.28
CA ASN A 228 8.60 -40.80 4.29
C ASN A 228 7.72 -39.68 4.87
N THR A 229 7.27 -39.83 6.11
CA THR A 229 6.51 -38.79 6.82
C THR A 229 7.36 -37.56 7.11
N ALA A 230 8.62 -37.74 7.52
CA ALA A 230 9.57 -36.64 7.72
C ALA A 230 9.80 -35.85 6.42
N LYS A 231 9.95 -36.52 5.26
CA LYS A 231 10.04 -35.85 3.95
C LYS A 231 8.82 -34.97 3.65
N ARG A 232 7.61 -35.45 3.96
CA ARG A 232 6.37 -34.68 3.79
C ARG A 232 6.33 -33.45 4.71
N ILE A 233 6.81 -33.58 5.94
CA ILE A 233 6.93 -32.45 6.87
C ILE A 233 7.87 -31.38 6.31
N MET A 234 9.02 -31.79 5.74
CA MET A 234 9.97 -30.86 5.13
C MET A 234 9.38 -30.14 3.90
N GLN A 235 8.52 -30.79 3.11
CA GLN A 235 7.79 -30.13 2.03
C GLN A 235 6.84 -29.04 2.56
N LEU A 236 6.13 -29.32 3.66
CA LEU A 236 5.28 -28.31 4.32
C LEU A 236 6.10 -27.15 4.87
N ARG A 237 7.25 -27.45 5.48
CA ARG A 237 8.21 -26.46 5.96
C ARG A 237 8.61 -25.53 4.82
N GLN A 238 8.99 -26.07 3.67
CA GLN A 238 9.36 -25.26 2.51
C GLN A 238 8.26 -24.27 2.12
N ALA A 239 6.99 -24.70 2.08
CA ALA A 239 5.87 -23.82 1.77
C ALA A 239 5.70 -22.69 2.82
N VAL A 240 5.78 -23.03 4.11
CA VAL A 240 5.68 -22.08 5.23
C VAL A 240 6.81 -21.04 5.18
N SER A 241 8.01 -21.44 4.75
CA SER A 241 9.17 -20.53 4.67
C SER A 241 9.03 -19.44 3.60
N THR A 242 8.00 -19.46 2.74
CA THR A 242 7.81 -18.45 1.69
C THR A 242 7.09 -17.18 2.17
N VAL A 243 6.76 -17.07 3.46
CA VAL A 243 6.01 -15.95 4.02
C VAL A 243 6.92 -15.10 4.92
N TYR A 244 7.13 -13.85 4.52
CA TYR A 244 8.07 -12.93 5.18
C TYR A 244 7.42 -11.62 5.63
N VAL A 245 6.09 -11.58 5.78
CA VAL A 245 5.35 -10.33 5.98
C VAL A 245 4.69 -10.27 7.37
N ASN A 246 4.78 -9.12 8.05
CA ASN A 246 4.07 -8.89 9.30
C ASN A 246 2.55 -8.71 9.11
N PRO A 247 1.72 -9.11 10.08
CA PRO A 247 2.08 -9.68 11.40
C PRO A 247 2.20 -11.21 11.40
N PHE A 248 2.45 -11.83 10.24
CA PHE A 248 2.43 -13.28 10.08
C PHE A 248 3.81 -13.92 10.21
N LEU A 249 4.88 -13.18 9.88
CA LEU A 249 6.26 -13.66 9.96
C LEU A 249 6.58 -14.42 11.27
N PRO A 250 6.26 -13.94 12.48
CA PRO A 250 6.55 -14.69 13.72
C PRO A 250 5.83 -16.04 13.78
N LEU A 251 4.56 -16.10 13.36
CA LEU A 251 3.77 -17.33 13.39
C LEU A 251 4.24 -18.35 12.35
N PHE A 252 4.68 -17.89 11.17
CA PHE A 252 5.27 -18.75 10.15
C PHE A 252 6.66 -19.25 10.56
N SER A 253 7.47 -18.41 11.22
CA SER A 253 8.76 -18.83 11.80
C SER A 253 8.58 -19.92 12.86
N GLU A 254 7.70 -19.68 13.85
CA GLU A 254 7.37 -20.65 14.91
C GLU A 254 6.83 -21.96 14.33
N THR A 255 6.00 -21.88 13.29
CA THR A 255 5.51 -23.07 12.57
C THR A 255 6.65 -23.81 11.89
N GLY A 256 7.59 -23.11 11.24
CA GLY A 256 8.76 -23.69 10.61
C GLY A 256 9.62 -24.46 11.61
N GLU A 257 9.91 -23.87 12.76
CA GLU A 257 10.67 -24.51 13.86
C GLU A 257 9.99 -25.78 14.36
N HIS A 258 8.67 -25.75 14.54
CA HIS A 258 7.90 -26.93 14.93
C HIS A 258 7.94 -28.04 13.86
N LEU A 259 7.92 -27.69 12.57
CA LEU A 259 8.01 -28.66 11.49
C LEU A 259 9.43 -29.26 11.39
N ASP A 260 10.47 -28.43 11.50
CA ASP A 260 11.87 -28.88 11.49
C ASP A 260 12.12 -29.87 12.66
N GLU A 261 11.66 -29.52 13.87
CA GLU A 261 11.81 -30.38 15.04
C GLU A 261 10.96 -31.67 14.95
N ALA A 262 9.73 -31.59 14.43
CA ALA A 262 8.90 -32.78 14.21
C ALA A 262 9.53 -33.77 13.23
N ALA A 263 10.15 -33.26 12.15
CA ALA A 263 10.84 -34.09 11.16
C ALA A 263 12.06 -34.79 11.78
N ARG A 264 12.83 -34.06 12.61
CA ARG A 264 13.98 -34.62 13.34
C ARG A 264 13.55 -35.71 14.33
N LEU A 265 12.57 -35.43 15.17
CA LEU A 265 12.06 -36.38 16.17
C LEU A 265 11.50 -37.66 15.53
N LEU A 266 10.82 -37.54 14.38
CA LEU A 266 10.38 -38.72 13.63
C LEU A 266 11.54 -39.56 13.09
N ALA A 267 12.62 -38.91 12.63
CA ALA A 267 13.81 -39.63 12.19
C ALA A 267 14.50 -40.36 13.34
N ASP A 268 14.43 -39.80 14.56
CA ASP A 268 14.95 -40.39 15.80
C ASP A 268 14.00 -41.44 16.41
N GLY A 269 12.84 -41.72 15.80
CA GLY A 269 11.85 -42.69 16.30
C GLY A 269 10.95 -42.19 17.43
N ASN A 270 10.98 -40.89 17.74
CA ASN A 270 10.16 -40.28 18.79
C ASN A 270 8.84 -39.71 18.24
N ALA A 271 7.93 -40.61 17.85
CA ALA A 271 6.68 -40.24 17.18
C ALA A 271 5.71 -39.42 18.06
N GLU A 272 5.64 -39.68 19.36
CA GLU A 272 4.73 -38.95 20.25
C GLU A 272 5.16 -37.49 20.45
N GLU A 273 6.46 -37.22 20.64
CA GLU A 273 6.94 -35.83 20.73
C GLU A 273 6.80 -35.10 19.39
N ALA A 274 7.05 -35.79 18.27
CA ALA A 274 6.83 -35.21 16.93
C ALA A 274 5.36 -34.82 16.70
N LYS A 275 4.43 -35.64 17.20
CA LYS A 275 2.99 -35.38 17.16
C LYS A 275 2.63 -34.10 17.92
N TRP A 276 3.20 -33.87 19.11
CA TRP A 276 3.01 -32.62 19.85
C TRP A 276 3.49 -31.40 19.07
N ARG A 277 4.67 -31.48 18.44
CA ARG A 277 5.20 -30.40 17.58
C ARG A 277 4.29 -30.10 16.39
N LEU A 278 3.76 -31.13 15.73
CA LEU A 278 2.78 -30.96 14.65
C LEU A 278 1.48 -30.31 15.12
N VAL A 279 0.98 -30.65 16.32
CA VAL A 279 -0.20 -29.99 16.91
C VAL A 279 0.08 -28.50 17.16
N SER A 280 1.25 -28.14 17.67
CA SER A 280 1.66 -26.75 17.85
C SER A 280 1.76 -25.99 16.51
N ALA A 281 2.32 -26.62 15.47
CA ALA A 281 2.35 -26.07 14.11
C ALA A 281 0.92 -25.80 13.57
N ALA A 282 0.00 -26.75 13.74
CA ALA A 282 -1.40 -26.58 13.36
C ALA A 282 -2.08 -25.42 14.12
N SER A 283 -1.80 -25.29 15.42
CA SER A 283 -2.32 -24.19 16.25
C SER A 283 -1.84 -22.82 15.74
N CYS A 284 -0.56 -22.70 15.35
CA CYS A 284 0.00 -21.49 14.74
C CYS A 284 -0.73 -21.12 13.44
N MET A 285 -0.91 -22.07 12.52
CA MET A 285 -1.61 -21.84 11.25
C MET A 285 -3.10 -21.53 11.43
N ALA A 286 -3.74 -22.08 12.46
CA ALA A 286 -5.10 -21.71 12.85
C ALA A 286 -5.18 -20.27 13.39
N ARG A 287 -4.17 -19.80 14.13
CA ARG A 287 -4.05 -18.37 14.54
C ARG A 287 -3.89 -17.45 13.32
N VAL A 288 -3.05 -17.82 12.35
CA VAL A 288 -2.91 -17.07 11.07
C VAL A 288 -4.26 -16.97 10.36
N SER A 289 -4.96 -18.10 10.19
CA SER A 289 -6.26 -18.14 9.51
C SER A 289 -7.31 -17.26 10.19
N ARG A 290 -7.29 -17.15 11.52
CA ARG A 290 -8.18 -16.25 12.28
C ARG A 290 -7.84 -14.78 12.06
N ARG A 291 -6.55 -14.42 11.99
CA ARG A 291 -6.09 -13.05 11.74
C ARG A 291 -6.35 -12.56 10.30
N LEU A 292 -6.64 -13.47 9.38
CA LEU A 292 -6.94 -13.18 7.97
C LEU A 292 -8.44 -13.09 7.68
N ARG A 293 -9.31 -13.32 8.67
CA ARG A 293 -10.76 -13.09 8.58
C ARG A 293 -11.07 -11.65 8.95
#